data_AF-A0A1W9RIF9-F1
#
_entry.id   AF-A0A1W9RIF9-F1
#
_cell.length_a   1.000
_cell.length_b   1.000
_cell.length_c   1.000
_cell.angle_alpha   90.00
_cell.angle_beta   90.00
_cell.angle_gamma   90.00
#
_symmetry.space_group_name_H-M   'P 1'
#
loop_
_entity.id
_entity.type
_entity.pdbx_description
1 polymer ?
#
loop_
_entity_poly.entity_id
_entity_poly.type
_entity_poly.pdbx_seq_one_letter_code
_entity_poly.pdbx_strand_id
1 'polypeptide(L)'
;MTGGILKNVIQKILFFLVSVILTFFIYWLVFLDKESKNDALNYSISFLGERLLSMIPDSLGKSSIASLYSNFSQKVNQREIPQDQVEIVAANILNLTTLDTVLTPAEAAAALNFSSTDSNRKIVILDTDKGSQPIREPGIVVRNSSSEPEWKNLGLKLKEMCQVSQEISDVLRENNETVRTNVVTPIFFQVNEQIRAIVDSSFLGKIEATRDEKLLVKLKKLEQANLLIWVPELKDNLADVQTGLIELKKVHQYTQSDSFKTLVKGQVQASLDILKKLQGMGLTDIKIDVDSLKKAALKSVAASDSNKSN
;
A
#
# COMPACT_ATOMS: atom_id res chain seq x y z
N MET A 1 -36.99 64.35 1.21
CA MET A 1 -35.88 63.95 0.30
C MET A 1 -34.72 63.22 1.00
N THR A 2 -34.62 63.22 2.33
CA THR A 2 -33.48 62.64 3.08
C THR A 2 -33.50 61.11 3.24
N GLY A 3 -34.67 60.46 3.19
CA GLY A 3 -34.78 59.00 3.40
C GLY A 3 -34.14 58.11 2.32
N GLY A 4 -34.01 58.61 1.08
CA GLY A 4 -33.38 57.86 -0.02
C GLY A 4 -31.85 57.78 0.13
N ILE A 5 -31.23 58.82 0.68
CA ILE A 5 -29.78 58.88 0.89
C ILE A 5 -29.37 57.87 1.96
N LEU A 6 -30.13 57.77 3.07
CA LEU A 6 -29.84 56.84 4.15
C LEU A 6 -29.94 55.37 3.71
N LYS A 7 -30.95 55.02 2.91
CA LYS A 7 -31.08 53.65 2.36
C LYS A 7 -29.90 53.27 1.46
N ASN A 8 -29.46 54.19 0.61
CA ASN A 8 -28.30 53.96 -0.27
C ASN A 8 -27.00 53.80 0.52
N VAL A 9 -26.82 54.53 1.62
CA VAL A 9 -25.64 54.39 2.48
C VAL A 9 -25.64 53.04 3.21
N ILE A 10 -26.78 52.64 3.79
CA ILE A 10 -26.91 51.35 4.48
C ILE A 10 -26.67 50.17 3.53
N GLN A 11 -27.20 50.24 2.30
CA GLN A 11 -27.02 49.19 1.30
C GLN A 11 -25.56 49.05 0.86
N LYS A 12 -24.82 50.17 0.75
CA LYS A 12 -23.38 50.15 0.47
C LYS A 12 -22.56 49.57 1.61
N ILE A 13 -22.90 49.90 2.86
CA ILE A 13 -22.26 49.32 4.05
C ILE A 13 -22.51 47.81 4.10
N LEU A 14 -23.74 47.36 3.83
CA LEU A 14 -24.09 45.94 3.81
C LEU A 14 -23.34 45.20 2.71
N PHE A 15 -23.26 45.76 1.51
CA PHE A 15 -22.50 45.17 0.40
C PHE A 15 -21.01 45.08 0.71
N PHE A 16 -20.43 46.13 1.30
CA PHE A 16 -19.04 46.11 1.75
C PHE A 16 -18.79 45.02 2.80
N LEU A 17 -19.69 44.89 3.79
CA LEU A 17 -19.58 43.89 4.84
C LEU A 17 -19.64 42.46 4.27
N VAL A 18 -20.59 42.19 3.36
CA VAL A 18 -20.69 40.89 2.67
C VAL A 18 -19.45 40.60 1.84
N SER A 19 -18.92 41.60 1.13
CA SER A 19 -17.69 41.44 0.35
C SER A 19 -16.50 41.08 1.24
N VAL A 20 -16.33 41.76 2.37
CA VAL A 20 -15.23 41.48 3.32
C VAL A 20 -15.35 40.08 3.90
N ILE A 21 -16.56 39.65 4.30
CA ILE A 21 -16.81 38.31 4.81
C ILE A 21 -16.49 37.26 3.74
N LEU A 22 -16.92 37.48 2.49
CA LEU A 22 -16.67 36.55 1.39
C LEU A 22 -15.17 36.43 1.09
N THR A 23 -14.45 37.55 1.05
CA THR A 23 -12.99 37.54 0.85
C THR A 23 -12.28 36.80 1.98
N PHE A 24 -12.71 37.00 3.24
CA PHE A 24 -12.18 36.27 4.38
C PHE A 24 -12.43 34.76 4.26
N PHE A 25 -13.64 34.34 3.86
CA PHE A 25 -13.98 32.93 3.64
C PHE A 25 -13.15 32.28 2.52
N ILE A 26 -12.97 32.98 1.40
CA ILE A 26 -12.15 32.50 0.29
C ILE A 26 -10.68 32.38 0.73
N TYR A 27 -10.16 33.39 1.43
CA TYR A 27 -8.80 33.36 1.96
C TYR A 27 -8.62 32.20 2.95
N TRP A 28 -9.57 32.00 3.88
CA TRP A 28 -9.57 30.91 4.85
C TRP A 28 -9.57 29.54 4.17
N LEU A 29 -10.43 29.33 3.16
CA LEU A 29 -10.47 28.09 2.38
C LEU A 29 -9.15 27.81 1.66
N VAL A 30 -8.57 28.83 1.02
CA VAL A 30 -7.30 28.70 0.31
C VAL A 30 -6.12 28.48 1.28
N PHE A 31 -6.17 29.05 2.49
CA PHE A 31 -5.11 28.89 3.48
C PHE A 31 -5.14 27.49 4.13
N LEU A 32 -6.33 26.97 4.48
CA LEU A 32 -6.47 25.59 4.97
C LEU A 32 -5.96 24.56 3.94
N ASP A 33 -6.27 24.76 2.66
CA ASP A 33 -5.82 23.87 1.60
C ASP A 33 -4.30 23.97 1.31
N LYS A 34 -3.67 25.10 1.67
CA LYS A 34 -2.21 25.24 1.60
C LYS A 34 -1.50 24.64 2.80
N GLU A 35 -2.07 24.74 4.00
CA GLU A 35 -1.53 24.07 5.18
C GLU A 35 -1.62 22.54 5.06
N SER A 36 -2.71 22.00 4.51
CA SER A 36 -2.83 20.56 4.23
C SER A 36 -1.79 20.07 3.22
N LYS A 37 -1.43 20.90 2.22
CA LYS A 37 -0.35 20.61 1.26
C LYS A 37 1.05 20.77 1.84
N ASN A 38 1.20 21.55 2.91
CA ASN A 38 2.45 21.70 3.65
C ASN A 38 2.69 20.55 4.63
N ASP A 39 1.64 19.90 5.11
CA ASP A 39 1.75 18.65 5.85
C ASP A 39 1.89 17.46 4.87
N ALA A 40 3.15 17.07 4.64
CA ALA A 40 3.49 15.98 3.75
C ALA A 40 2.84 14.64 4.14
N LEU A 41 2.55 14.42 5.43
CA LEU A 41 1.89 13.20 5.88
C LEU A 41 0.44 13.18 5.42
N ASN A 42 -0.31 14.24 5.76
CA ASN A 42 -1.70 14.39 5.34
C ASN A 42 -1.86 14.29 3.83
N TYR A 43 -1.03 15.02 3.07
CA TYR A 43 -1.02 14.93 1.61
C TYR A 43 -0.84 13.49 1.11
N SER A 44 0.16 12.78 1.64
CA SER A 44 0.49 11.42 1.17
C SER A 44 -0.61 10.43 1.51
N ILE A 45 -1.18 10.51 2.72
CA ILE A 45 -2.29 9.65 3.13
C ILE A 45 -3.54 9.98 2.30
N SER A 46 -3.88 11.23 2.05
CA SER A 46 -5.02 11.56 1.17
C SER A 46 -4.81 11.01 -0.25
N PHE A 47 -3.62 11.19 -0.82
CA PHE A 47 -3.28 10.71 -2.16
C PHE A 47 -3.38 9.18 -2.29
N LEU A 48 -2.87 8.44 -1.30
CA LEU A 48 -2.98 6.97 -1.26
C LEU A 48 -4.44 6.51 -1.22
N GLY A 49 -5.27 7.22 -0.45
CA GLY A 49 -6.71 6.93 -0.35
C GLY A 49 -7.45 7.15 -1.65
N GLU A 50 -7.20 8.29 -2.30
CA GLU A 50 -7.77 8.61 -3.60
C GLU A 50 -7.38 7.56 -4.64
N ARG A 51 -6.10 7.16 -4.68
CA ARG A 51 -5.65 6.10 -5.59
C ARG A 51 -6.32 4.77 -5.30
N LEU A 52 -6.34 4.31 -4.06
CA LEU A 52 -7.00 3.05 -3.69
C LEU A 52 -8.48 3.05 -4.10
N LEU A 53 -9.20 4.13 -3.80
CA LEU A 53 -10.62 4.25 -4.10
C LEU A 53 -10.91 4.39 -5.60
N SER A 54 -9.96 4.93 -6.38
CA SER A 54 -10.11 5.02 -7.84
C SER A 54 -10.08 3.65 -8.53
N MET A 55 -9.47 2.65 -7.90
CA MET A 55 -9.39 1.28 -8.45
C MET A 55 -10.63 0.42 -8.14
N ILE A 56 -11.55 0.91 -7.30
CA ILE A 56 -12.77 0.21 -6.93
C ILE A 56 -13.94 0.83 -7.70
N PRO A 57 -14.74 0.05 -8.45
CA PRO A 57 -15.93 0.54 -9.12
C PRO A 57 -16.98 1.00 -8.11
N ASP A 58 -17.70 2.07 -8.42
CA ASP A 58 -18.72 2.63 -7.51
C ASP A 58 -19.82 1.61 -7.17
N SER A 59 -20.09 0.65 -8.04
CA SER A 59 -21.09 -0.41 -7.86
C SER A 59 -20.68 -1.50 -6.85
N LEU A 60 -19.42 -1.55 -6.42
CA LEU A 60 -18.88 -2.65 -5.60
C LEU A 60 -18.50 -2.19 -4.19
N GLY A 61 -19.38 -1.51 -3.44
CA GLY A 61 -19.13 -1.27 -2.00
C GLY A 61 -17.96 -0.32 -1.68
N LYS A 62 -17.57 0.54 -2.63
CA LYS A 62 -16.55 1.60 -2.47
C LYS A 62 -16.77 2.47 -1.22
N SER A 63 -18.02 2.71 -0.82
CA SER A 63 -18.37 3.48 0.38
C SER A 63 -17.87 2.83 1.68
N SER A 64 -17.90 1.49 1.77
CA SER A 64 -17.38 0.78 2.94
C SER A 64 -15.86 0.94 3.05
N ILE A 65 -15.14 0.82 1.92
CA ILE A 65 -13.68 1.02 1.88
C ILE A 65 -13.33 2.48 2.17
N ALA A 66 -14.09 3.44 1.64
CA ALA A 66 -13.90 4.85 1.94
C ALA A 66 -14.05 5.13 3.45
N SER A 67 -15.01 4.50 4.12
CA SER A 67 -15.16 4.61 5.57
C SER A 67 -14.00 3.99 6.35
N LEU A 68 -13.51 2.81 5.93
CA LEU A 68 -12.32 2.19 6.52
C LEU A 68 -11.08 3.06 6.35
N TYR A 69 -10.90 3.63 5.16
CA TYR A 69 -9.80 4.52 4.85
C TYR A 69 -9.86 5.81 5.68
N SER A 70 -11.04 6.42 5.78
CA SER A 70 -11.24 7.62 6.60
C SER A 70 -10.88 7.38 8.06
N ASN A 71 -11.23 6.20 8.60
CA ASN A 71 -10.86 5.82 9.97
C ASN A 71 -9.33 5.66 10.09
N PHE A 72 -8.70 4.95 9.16
CA PHE A 72 -7.25 4.83 9.10
C PHE A 72 -6.56 6.21 9.07
N SER A 73 -6.95 7.09 8.14
CA SER A 73 -6.39 8.44 8.00
C SER A 73 -6.56 9.26 9.28
N GLN A 74 -7.73 9.20 9.91
CA GLN A 74 -7.97 9.87 11.19
C GLN A 74 -7.02 9.37 12.28
N LYS A 75 -6.86 8.05 12.41
CA LYS A 75 -5.96 7.44 13.41
C LYS A 75 -4.49 7.75 13.14
N VAL A 76 -4.07 7.83 11.88
CA VAL A 76 -2.71 8.29 11.51
C VAL A 76 -2.50 9.74 11.96
N ASN A 77 -3.45 10.62 11.71
CA ASN A 77 -3.38 12.03 12.11
C ASN A 77 -3.37 12.21 13.63
N GLN A 78 -4.09 11.35 14.35
CA GLN A 78 -4.09 11.28 15.81
C GLN A 78 -2.86 10.55 16.37
N ARG A 79 -1.98 10.02 15.50
CA ARG A 79 -0.79 9.23 15.86
C ARG A 79 -1.11 7.99 16.70
N GLU A 80 -2.30 7.43 16.51
CA GLU A 80 -2.75 6.21 17.18
C GLU A 80 -2.18 4.94 16.53
N ILE A 81 -1.72 5.05 15.28
CA ILE A 81 -1.12 3.95 14.52
C ILE A 81 0.41 4.12 14.57
N PRO A 82 1.18 3.07 14.91
CA PRO A 82 2.64 3.07 14.81
C PRO A 82 3.14 3.37 13.37
N GLN A 83 4.27 4.08 13.25
CA GLN A 83 4.78 4.53 11.94
C GLN A 83 5.10 3.38 10.97
N ASP A 84 5.63 2.26 11.49
CA ASP A 84 5.89 1.03 10.73
C ASP A 84 4.60 0.49 10.10
N GLN A 85 3.50 0.50 10.84
CA GLN A 85 2.20 0.09 10.32
C GLN A 85 1.65 1.05 9.26
N VAL A 86 1.92 2.35 9.38
CA VAL A 86 1.57 3.33 8.34
C VAL A 86 2.37 3.07 7.06
N GLU A 87 3.66 2.80 7.17
CA GLU A 87 4.51 2.44 6.03
C GLU A 87 4.04 1.14 5.36
N ILE A 88 3.62 0.12 6.14
CA ILE A 88 3.09 -1.15 5.60
C ILE A 88 1.82 -0.90 4.79
N VAL A 89 0.86 -0.16 5.33
CA VAL A 89 -0.38 0.16 4.61
C VAL A 89 -0.07 0.97 3.34
N ALA A 90 0.84 1.94 3.42
CA ALA A 90 1.25 2.71 2.26
C ALA A 90 1.90 1.84 1.18
N ALA A 91 2.82 0.94 1.54
CA ALA A 91 3.45 0.01 0.61
C ALA A 91 2.42 -0.92 -0.05
N ASN A 92 1.47 -1.46 0.73
CA ASN A 92 0.39 -2.29 0.21
C ASN A 92 -0.47 -1.54 -0.81
N ILE A 93 -0.89 -0.31 -0.50
CA ILE A 93 -1.68 0.51 -1.42
C ILE A 93 -0.86 0.81 -2.69
N LEU A 94 0.39 1.24 -2.55
CA LEU A 94 1.25 1.54 -3.69
C LEU A 94 1.40 0.32 -4.61
N ASN A 95 1.66 -0.86 -4.04
CA ASN A 95 1.76 -2.12 -4.79
C ASN A 95 0.46 -2.55 -5.47
N LEU A 96 -0.70 -2.27 -4.86
CA LEU A 96 -1.97 -2.52 -5.52
C LEU A 96 -2.20 -1.54 -6.68
N THR A 97 -1.82 -0.28 -6.50
CA THR A 97 -1.98 0.76 -7.52
C THR A 97 -1.06 0.62 -8.72
N THR A 98 -0.05 -0.23 -8.61
CA THR A 98 0.80 -0.60 -9.75
C THR A 98 0.19 -1.74 -10.58
N LEU A 99 -0.88 -2.40 -10.09
CA LEU A 99 -1.62 -3.38 -10.87
C LEU A 99 -2.60 -2.69 -11.82
N ASP A 100 -2.57 -3.03 -13.11
CA ASP A 100 -3.55 -2.56 -14.10
C ASP A 100 -4.88 -3.34 -13.99
N THR A 101 -5.45 -3.39 -12.79
CA THR A 101 -6.64 -4.20 -12.50
C THR A 101 -7.60 -3.49 -11.56
N VAL A 102 -8.88 -3.72 -11.77
CA VAL A 102 -9.94 -3.32 -10.84
C VAL A 102 -9.84 -4.14 -9.55
N LEU A 103 -9.86 -3.47 -8.40
CA LEU A 103 -9.79 -4.11 -7.09
C LEU A 103 -11.18 -4.48 -6.57
N THR A 104 -11.27 -5.64 -5.94
CA THR A 104 -12.42 -5.99 -5.12
C THR A 104 -12.35 -5.29 -3.75
N PRO A 105 -13.49 -5.08 -3.07
CA PRO A 105 -13.51 -4.53 -1.71
C PRO A 105 -12.68 -5.34 -0.72
N ALA A 106 -12.67 -6.66 -0.87
CA ALA A 106 -11.88 -7.54 -0.01
C ALA A 106 -10.38 -7.30 -0.18
N GLU A 107 -9.89 -7.17 -1.42
CA GLU A 107 -8.49 -6.86 -1.72
C GLU A 107 -8.10 -5.47 -1.18
N ALA A 108 -8.96 -4.47 -1.36
CA ALA A 108 -8.72 -3.13 -0.82
C ALA A 108 -8.75 -3.08 0.71
N ALA A 109 -9.69 -3.79 1.35
CA ALA A 109 -9.75 -3.91 2.80
C ALA A 109 -8.53 -4.63 3.37
N ALA A 110 -8.01 -5.64 2.66
CA ALA A 110 -6.79 -6.34 3.06
C ALA A 110 -5.56 -5.40 3.06
N ALA A 111 -5.48 -4.47 2.11
CA ALA A 111 -4.43 -3.44 2.07
C ALA A 111 -4.45 -2.52 3.29
N LEU A 112 -5.64 -2.26 3.83
CA LEU A 112 -5.87 -1.42 5.00
C LEU A 112 -5.81 -2.19 6.32
N ASN A 113 -5.60 -3.52 6.29
CA ASN A 113 -5.54 -4.30 7.51
C ASN A 113 -4.15 -4.17 8.16
N PHE A 114 -4.03 -3.25 9.11
CA PHE A 114 -2.83 -3.04 9.93
C PHE A 114 -2.88 -3.76 11.29
N SER A 115 -3.99 -4.46 11.59
CA SER A 115 -4.06 -5.30 12.79
C SER A 115 -3.39 -6.65 12.52
N SER A 116 -2.43 -7.02 13.37
CA SER A 116 -1.84 -8.37 13.50
C SER A 116 -0.46 -8.65 12.87
N THR A 117 0.29 -7.67 12.39
CA THR A 117 1.76 -7.90 12.32
C THR A 117 2.31 -7.67 13.72
N ASP A 118 2.54 -8.76 14.46
CA ASP A 118 3.33 -8.77 15.69
C ASP A 118 4.63 -7.98 15.47
N SER A 119 4.67 -6.71 15.88
CA SER A 119 5.85 -5.85 15.93
C SER A 119 6.91 -6.35 16.95
N ASN A 120 6.89 -7.64 17.28
CA ASN A 120 7.74 -8.30 18.27
C ASN A 120 8.57 -9.46 17.69
N ARG A 121 8.75 -9.54 16.36
CA ARG A 121 9.80 -10.38 15.77
C ARG A 121 11.10 -9.60 15.66
N LYS A 122 11.72 -9.36 16.81
CA LYS A 122 13.17 -9.20 16.88
C LYS A 122 13.76 -10.49 16.31
N ILE A 123 14.40 -10.41 15.14
CA ILE A 123 15.21 -11.49 14.58
C ILE A 123 16.34 -11.74 15.58
N VAL A 124 16.16 -12.72 16.45
CA VAL A 124 17.27 -13.36 17.17
C VAL A 124 17.96 -14.22 16.13
N ILE A 125 19.12 -13.78 15.67
CA ILE A 125 20.09 -14.67 15.04
C ILE A 125 20.37 -15.74 16.09
N LEU A 126 19.92 -16.96 15.84
CA LEU A 126 20.31 -18.13 16.62
C LEU A 126 21.80 -18.38 16.33
N ASP A 127 22.66 -17.66 17.05
CA ASP A 127 23.97 -18.20 17.35
C ASP A 127 23.74 -19.45 18.20
N THR A 128 24.01 -20.57 17.56
CA THR A 128 24.13 -21.86 18.21
C THR A 128 25.36 -21.76 19.09
N ASP A 129 25.17 -21.65 20.41
CA ASP A 129 25.78 -22.51 21.42
C ASP A 129 25.58 -21.93 22.83
N LYS A 130 25.33 -22.81 23.80
CA LYS A 130 25.35 -22.63 25.27
C LYS A 130 24.13 -22.05 26.00
N GLY A 131 23.42 -22.97 26.66
CA GLY A 131 23.31 -22.96 28.13
C GLY A 131 22.23 -22.10 28.79
N SER A 132 21.07 -22.73 29.02
CA SER A 132 20.18 -22.63 30.19
C SER A 132 20.17 -21.36 31.06
N GLN A 133 19.03 -20.63 31.09
CA GLN A 133 18.44 -20.02 32.30
C GLN A 133 16.98 -19.56 32.06
N PRO A 134 16.16 -19.41 33.13
CA PRO A 134 14.70 -19.48 33.04
C PRO A 134 14.01 -18.18 32.61
N ILE A 135 12.85 -18.39 32.00
CA ILE A 135 11.92 -17.42 31.40
C ILE A 135 11.42 -16.42 32.44
N ARG A 136 11.75 -15.13 32.26
CA ARG A 136 11.00 -14.00 32.82
C ARG A 136 9.95 -13.57 31.82
N GLU A 137 8.71 -13.44 32.27
CA GLU A 137 7.59 -12.91 31.48
C GLU A 137 7.97 -11.54 30.87
N PRO A 138 7.83 -11.34 29.55
CA PRO A 138 8.09 -10.06 28.93
C PRO A 138 6.95 -9.10 29.27
N GLY A 139 7.23 -8.13 30.14
CA GLY A 139 6.37 -6.97 30.32
C GLY A 139 6.18 -6.25 28.98
N ILE A 140 4.92 -5.94 28.65
CA ILE A 140 4.55 -5.18 27.46
C ILE A 140 5.10 -3.76 27.61
N VAL A 141 6.26 -3.51 27.00
CA VAL A 141 6.79 -2.15 26.84
C VAL A 141 6.04 -1.52 25.68
N VAL A 142 4.99 -0.76 25.98
CA VAL A 142 4.34 0.14 25.02
C VAL A 142 5.35 1.24 24.68
N ARG A 143 6.05 1.07 23.56
CA ARG A 143 7.05 2.03 23.06
C ARG A 143 6.36 3.10 22.21
N ASN A 144 5.45 3.88 22.80
CA ASN A 144 4.70 4.90 22.07
C ASN A 144 5.06 6.31 22.57
N SER A 145 6.16 6.86 22.07
CA SER A 145 6.34 8.30 21.96
C SER A 145 7.30 8.62 20.81
N SER A 146 6.86 8.31 19.59
CA SER A 146 7.55 8.81 18.38
C SER A 146 7.44 10.34 18.33
N SER A 147 8.56 11.01 18.09
CA SER A 147 8.66 12.46 18.13
C SER A 147 8.01 13.13 16.91
N GLU A 148 7.57 14.39 17.03
CA GLU A 148 7.00 15.15 15.90
C GLU A 148 7.92 15.23 14.66
N PRO A 149 9.26 15.38 14.80
CA PRO A 149 10.18 15.29 13.66
C PRO A 149 10.12 13.96 12.90
N GLU A 150 9.89 12.84 13.59
CA GLU A 150 9.80 11.51 12.96
C GLU A 150 8.55 11.41 12.06
N TRP A 151 7.41 11.92 12.53
CA TRP A 151 6.16 11.93 11.75
C TRP A 151 6.24 12.82 10.51
N LYS A 152 6.90 13.97 10.65
CA LYS A 152 7.18 14.84 9.50
C LYS A 152 8.08 14.15 8.48
N ASN A 153 9.11 13.44 8.93
CA ASN A 153 10.00 12.68 8.06
C ASN A 153 9.26 11.53 7.35
N LEU A 154 8.41 10.80 8.08
CA LEU A 154 7.53 9.78 7.49
C LEU A 154 6.67 10.39 6.37
N GLY A 155 6.01 11.52 6.61
CA GLY A 155 5.20 12.19 5.61
C GLY A 155 5.98 12.57 4.35
N LEU A 156 7.19 13.11 4.51
CA LEU A 156 8.07 13.42 3.38
C LEU A 156 8.49 12.17 2.60
N LYS A 157 8.83 11.09 3.31
CA LYS A 157 9.21 9.82 2.70
C LYS A 157 8.06 9.23 1.88
N LEU A 158 6.85 9.17 2.44
CA LEU A 158 5.66 8.68 1.75
C LEU A 158 5.34 9.52 0.52
N LYS A 159 5.50 10.85 0.61
CA LYS A 159 5.30 11.76 -0.52
C LYS A 159 6.23 11.44 -1.67
N GLU A 160 7.51 11.24 -1.37
CA GLU A 160 8.52 10.87 -2.38
C GLU A 160 8.18 9.53 -3.05
N MET A 161 7.80 8.51 -2.28
CA MET A 161 7.38 7.20 -2.81
C MET A 161 6.16 7.30 -3.74
N CYS A 162 5.15 8.08 -3.34
CA CYS A 162 3.95 8.31 -4.14
C CYS A 162 4.29 9.00 -5.48
N GLN A 163 5.13 10.03 -5.43
CA GLN A 163 5.52 10.76 -6.64
C GLN A 163 6.38 9.91 -7.57
N VAL A 164 7.34 9.14 -7.05
CA VAL A 164 8.16 8.25 -7.88
C VAL A 164 7.32 7.15 -8.51
N SER A 165 6.37 6.56 -7.76
CA SER A 165 5.41 5.61 -8.33
C SER A 165 4.66 6.22 -9.52
N GLN A 166 4.20 7.47 -9.39
CA GLN A 166 3.48 8.17 -10.44
C GLN A 166 4.37 8.47 -11.66
N GLU A 167 5.55 9.06 -11.45
CA GLU A 167 6.48 9.42 -12.53
C GLU A 167 6.91 8.16 -13.32
N ILE A 168 7.20 7.05 -12.64
CA ILE A 168 7.50 5.76 -13.29
C ILE A 168 6.31 5.27 -14.12
N SER A 169 5.09 5.38 -13.58
CA SER A 169 3.87 4.97 -14.29
C SER A 169 3.63 5.82 -15.53
N ASP A 170 3.92 7.12 -15.46
CA ASP A 170 3.78 8.05 -16.59
C ASP A 170 4.80 7.72 -17.69
N VAL A 171 6.08 7.48 -17.35
CA VAL A 171 7.12 7.03 -18.29
C VAL A 171 6.74 5.72 -18.98
N LEU A 172 6.13 4.78 -18.25
CA LEU A 172 5.65 3.53 -18.84
C LEU A 172 4.48 3.75 -19.80
N ARG A 173 3.57 4.68 -19.50
CA ARG A 173 2.44 5.00 -20.36
C ARG A 173 2.90 5.64 -21.67
N GLU A 174 3.85 6.57 -21.60
CA GLU A 174 4.41 7.26 -22.77
C GLU A 174 5.18 6.32 -23.70
N ASN A 175 5.91 5.34 -23.15
CA ASN A 175 6.67 4.39 -23.96
C ASN A 175 5.84 3.24 -24.55
N ASN A 176 4.67 2.94 -24.00
CA ASN A 176 3.86 1.77 -24.38
C ASN A 176 2.61 2.11 -25.22
N GLU A 177 2.61 3.22 -25.99
CA GLU A 177 1.48 3.62 -26.85
C GLU A 177 0.99 2.51 -27.83
N THR A 178 1.78 1.46 -28.06
CA THR A 178 1.48 0.40 -29.04
C THR A 178 1.09 -0.98 -28.46
N VAL A 179 1.19 -1.25 -27.16
CA VAL A 179 0.98 -2.62 -26.64
C VAL A 179 0.11 -2.65 -25.38
N ARG A 180 -1.18 -2.97 -25.57
CA ARG A 180 -2.21 -3.17 -24.51
C ARG A 180 -2.09 -4.51 -23.77
N THR A 181 -0.89 -5.03 -23.53
CA THR A 181 -0.72 -6.31 -22.82
C THR A 181 -0.03 -6.08 -21.49
N ASN A 182 -0.75 -6.38 -20.39
CA ASN A 182 -0.26 -6.63 -19.03
C ASN A 182 1.16 -6.13 -18.77
N VAL A 183 1.32 -4.82 -18.69
CA VAL A 183 2.62 -4.21 -18.36
C VAL A 183 2.82 -4.40 -16.87
N VAL A 184 3.54 -5.47 -16.50
CA VAL A 184 4.06 -5.62 -15.14
C VAL A 184 4.91 -4.39 -14.84
N THR A 185 4.47 -3.59 -13.89
CA THR A 185 5.18 -2.41 -13.42
C THR A 185 6.52 -2.82 -12.84
N PRO A 186 7.61 -2.14 -13.22
CA PRO A 186 8.97 -2.45 -12.80
C PRO A 186 9.27 -1.95 -11.38
N ILE A 187 8.25 -1.63 -10.58
CA ILE A 187 8.41 -1.10 -9.23
C ILE A 187 7.55 -1.90 -8.24
N PHE A 188 8.14 -2.19 -7.09
CA PHE A 188 7.51 -2.83 -5.94
C PHE A 188 7.96 -2.13 -4.66
N PHE A 189 7.09 -1.99 -3.68
CA PHE A 189 7.37 -1.34 -2.40
C PHE A 189 7.42 -2.36 -1.28
N GLN A 190 8.49 -2.33 -0.48
CA GLN A 190 8.70 -3.23 0.67
C GLN A 190 9.01 -2.43 1.92
N VAL A 191 8.53 -2.91 3.08
CA VAL A 191 8.87 -2.39 4.40
C VAL A 191 9.66 -3.46 5.13
N ASN A 192 10.90 -3.16 5.51
CA ASN A 192 11.69 -4.00 6.43
C ASN A 192 11.94 -3.20 7.73
N GLU A 193 12.67 -2.09 7.58
CA GLU A 193 12.88 -1.07 8.62
C GLU A 193 12.26 0.28 8.24
N GLN A 194 12.12 0.50 6.94
CA GLN A 194 11.48 1.64 6.32
C GLN A 194 10.92 1.22 4.96
N ILE A 195 9.95 1.97 4.45
CA ILE A 195 9.49 1.78 3.07
C ILE A 195 10.62 2.05 2.08
N ARG A 196 10.80 1.12 1.13
CA ARG A 196 11.76 1.22 0.02
C ARG A 196 11.07 0.86 -1.28
N ALA A 197 11.44 1.56 -2.35
CA ALA A 197 11.12 1.20 -3.72
C ALA A 197 12.16 0.18 -4.24
N ILE A 198 11.68 -0.93 -4.76
CA ILE A 198 12.47 -1.94 -5.46
C ILE A 198 12.15 -1.79 -6.93
N VAL A 199 13.14 -1.45 -7.74
CA VAL A 199 12.96 -1.14 -9.15
C VAL A 199 13.77 -2.11 -10.01
N ASP A 200 13.17 -2.59 -11.10
CA ASP A 200 13.84 -3.45 -12.06
C ASP A 200 15.02 -2.69 -12.72
N SER A 201 16.22 -3.27 -12.66
CA SER A 201 17.41 -2.63 -13.26
C SER A 201 17.30 -2.46 -14.78
N SER A 202 16.52 -3.29 -15.47
CA SER A 202 16.24 -3.14 -16.91
C SER A 202 15.41 -1.89 -17.22
N PHE A 203 14.76 -1.29 -16.21
CA PHE A 203 13.98 -0.06 -16.39
C PHE A 203 14.87 1.18 -16.57
N LEU A 204 16.11 1.16 -16.08
CA LEU A 204 17.02 2.30 -16.16
C LEU A 204 17.23 2.76 -17.61
N GLY A 205 17.48 1.82 -18.53
CA GLY A 205 17.66 2.14 -19.95
C GLY A 205 16.41 2.75 -20.60
N LYS A 206 15.21 2.46 -20.09
CA LYS A 206 13.96 3.07 -20.58
C LYS A 206 13.80 4.50 -20.12
N ILE A 207 14.19 4.82 -18.87
CA ILE A 207 14.20 6.20 -18.37
C ILE A 207 15.25 7.03 -19.10
N GLU A 208 16.44 6.47 -19.34
CA GLU A 208 17.49 7.15 -20.10
C GLU A 208 17.03 7.45 -21.54
N ALA A 209 16.25 6.54 -22.15
CA ALA A 209 15.68 6.75 -23.47
C ALA A 209 14.65 7.88 -23.52
N THR A 210 13.85 8.09 -22.46
CA THR A 210 12.91 9.23 -22.39
C THR A 210 13.57 10.56 -22.07
N ARG A 211 14.86 10.55 -21.70
CA ARG A 211 15.64 11.74 -21.32
C ARG A 211 15.01 12.52 -20.16
N ASP A 212 14.30 11.85 -19.27
CA ASP A 212 13.78 12.47 -18.05
C ASP A 212 14.89 12.62 -17.00
N GLU A 213 15.69 13.67 -17.15
CA GLU A 213 16.78 13.99 -16.22
C GLU A 213 16.28 14.23 -14.79
N LYS A 214 15.05 14.74 -14.63
CA LYS A 214 14.49 15.03 -13.29
C LYS A 214 14.21 13.73 -12.56
N LEU A 215 13.57 12.76 -13.21
CA LEU A 215 13.33 11.44 -12.65
C LEU A 215 14.65 10.73 -12.32
N LEU A 216 15.64 10.76 -13.22
CA LEU A 216 16.96 10.15 -12.96
C LEU A 216 17.65 10.73 -11.72
N VAL A 217 17.67 12.05 -11.59
CA VAL A 217 18.23 12.72 -10.40
C VAL A 217 17.49 12.30 -9.13
N LYS A 218 16.16 12.16 -9.20
CA LYS A 218 15.33 11.75 -8.07
C LYS A 218 15.58 10.31 -7.65
N LEU A 219 15.62 9.37 -8.60
CA LEU A 219 15.93 7.96 -8.33
C LEU A 219 17.33 7.81 -7.72
N LYS A 220 18.31 8.54 -8.23
CA LYS A 220 19.67 8.57 -7.66
C LYS A 220 19.69 9.10 -6.22
N LYS A 221 18.90 10.13 -5.91
CA LYS A 221 18.75 10.63 -4.54
C LYS A 221 18.11 9.59 -3.62
N LEU A 222 17.09 8.87 -4.09
CA LEU A 222 16.46 7.80 -3.31
C LEU A 222 17.41 6.62 -3.07
N GLU A 223 18.21 6.25 -4.07
CA GLU A 223 19.24 5.23 -3.95
C GLU A 223 20.28 5.64 -2.89
N GLN A 224 20.79 6.88 -2.95
CA GLN A 224 21.71 7.43 -1.94
C GLN A 224 21.10 7.47 -0.53
N ALA A 225 19.79 7.66 -0.42
CA ALA A 225 19.05 7.65 0.84
C ALA A 225 18.69 6.23 1.33
N ASN A 226 19.09 5.17 0.63
CA ASN A 226 18.68 3.77 0.88
C ASN A 226 17.14 3.57 0.86
N LEU A 227 16.45 4.38 0.06
CA LEU A 227 15.01 4.31 -0.18
C LEU A 227 14.67 3.68 -1.54
N LEU A 228 15.68 3.41 -2.37
CA LEU A 228 15.54 2.71 -3.64
C LEU A 228 16.59 1.62 -3.77
N ILE A 229 16.19 0.45 -4.28
CA ILE A 229 17.08 -0.68 -4.56
C ILE A 229 16.82 -1.15 -5.99
N TRP A 230 17.89 -1.31 -6.77
CA TRP A 230 17.83 -1.90 -8.11
C TRP A 230 17.96 -3.41 -8.03
N VAL A 231 17.02 -4.13 -8.63
CA VAL A 231 17.00 -5.60 -8.66
C VAL A 231 16.88 -6.08 -10.11
N PRO A 232 17.77 -6.97 -10.59
CA PRO A 232 17.63 -7.56 -11.92
C PRO A 232 16.44 -8.52 -11.96
N GLU A 233 15.80 -8.64 -13.12
CA GLU A 233 14.73 -9.62 -13.38
C GLU A 233 13.53 -9.51 -12.41
N LEU A 234 13.32 -8.33 -11.81
CA LEU A 234 12.18 -8.09 -10.91
C LEU A 234 10.87 -8.35 -11.64
N LYS A 235 10.75 -7.90 -12.90
CA LYS A 235 9.56 -8.09 -13.73
C LYS A 235 9.22 -9.57 -13.90
N ASP A 236 10.22 -10.41 -14.16
CA ASP A 236 10.03 -11.83 -14.39
C ASP A 236 9.66 -12.53 -13.08
N ASN A 237 10.32 -12.17 -11.97
CA ASN A 237 9.97 -12.67 -10.64
C ASN A 237 8.54 -12.27 -10.22
N LEU A 238 8.12 -11.03 -10.49
CA LEU A 238 6.76 -10.57 -10.21
C LEU A 238 5.72 -11.26 -11.12
N ALA A 239 6.05 -11.50 -12.38
CA ALA A 239 5.18 -12.23 -13.30
C ALA A 239 4.96 -13.69 -12.84
N ASP A 240 6.00 -14.36 -12.36
CA ASP A 240 5.91 -15.70 -11.77
C ASP A 240 5.02 -15.70 -10.52
N VAL A 241 5.18 -14.69 -9.64
CA VAL A 241 4.35 -14.52 -8.44
C VAL A 241 2.87 -14.31 -8.83
N GLN A 242 2.61 -13.40 -9.76
CA GLN A 242 1.26 -13.10 -10.22
C GLN A 242 0.60 -14.33 -10.84
N THR A 243 1.34 -15.10 -11.65
CA THR A 243 0.84 -16.35 -12.24
C THR A 243 0.49 -17.34 -11.14
N GLY A 244 1.37 -17.55 -10.16
CA GLY A 244 1.11 -18.42 -9.01
C GLY A 244 -0.10 -17.97 -8.17
N LEU A 245 -0.28 -16.66 -7.97
CA LEU A 245 -1.44 -16.11 -7.25
C LEU A 245 -2.75 -16.30 -8.03
N ILE A 246 -2.73 -16.13 -9.36
CA ILE A 246 -3.90 -16.39 -10.21
C ILE A 246 -4.27 -17.87 -10.14
N GLU A 247 -3.29 -18.77 -10.19
CA GLU A 247 -3.50 -20.21 -10.02
C GLU A 247 -4.07 -20.54 -8.64
N LEU A 248 -3.52 -19.97 -7.57
CA LEU A 248 -4.05 -20.11 -6.21
C LEU A 248 -5.48 -19.59 -6.08
N LYS A 249 -5.80 -18.44 -6.70
CA LYS A 249 -7.16 -17.87 -6.70
C LYS A 249 -8.14 -18.80 -7.44
N LYS A 250 -7.72 -19.36 -8.58
CA LYS A 250 -8.49 -20.37 -9.30
C LYS A 250 -8.71 -21.61 -8.43
N VAL A 251 -7.65 -22.15 -7.82
CA VAL A 251 -7.76 -23.30 -6.90
C VAL A 251 -8.69 -22.98 -5.74
N HIS A 252 -8.60 -21.80 -5.11
CA HIS A 252 -9.49 -21.39 -4.02
C HIS A 252 -10.96 -21.31 -4.48
N GLN A 253 -11.22 -20.74 -5.65
CA GLN A 253 -12.55 -20.74 -6.27
C GLN A 253 -13.07 -22.15 -6.55
N TYR A 254 -12.20 -23.05 -7.03
CA TYR A 254 -12.53 -24.47 -7.20
C TYR A 254 -12.69 -25.22 -5.87
N THR A 255 -12.08 -24.75 -4.77
CA THR A 255 -12.26 -25.34 -3.43
C THR A 255 -13.65 -25.06 -2.87
N GLN A 256 -14.34 -24.04 -3.40
CA GLN A 256 -15.74 -23.73 -3.10
C GLN A 256 -16.73 -24.49 -4.03
N SER A 257 -16.22 -25.35 -4.92
CA SER A 257 -16.99 -26.15 -5.89
C SER A 257 -16.75 -27.65 -5.64
N ASP A 258 -17.80 -28.47 -5.65
CA ASP A 258 -17.76 -29.91 -5.30
C ASP A 258 -16.85 -30.80 -6.20
N SER A 259 -16.24 -30.25 -7.25
CA SER A 259 -15.42 -30.95 -8.25
C SER A 259 -13.92 -31.10 -7.87
N PHE A 260 -13.55 -30.87 -6.62
CA PHE A 260 -12.17 -30.62 -6.16
C PHE A 260 -11.21 -31.83 -6.07
N LYS A 261 -11.65 -33.09 -6.18
CA LYS A 261 -10.83 -34.22 -5.68
C LYS A 261 -9.60 -34.62 -6.49
N THR A 262 -9.55 -34.42 -7.81
CA THR A 262 -8.51 -35.03 -8.67
C THR A 262 -7.50 -34.05 -9.26
N LEU A 263 -7.83 -32.76 -9.37
CA LEU A 263 -6.96 -31.75 -9.99
C LEU A 263 -5.92 -31.13 -9.03
N VAL A 264 -6.15 -31.25 -7.72
CA VAL A 264 -5.54 -30.43 -6.68
C VAL A 264 -4.12 -30.86 -6.29
N LYS A 265 -3.80 -32.16 -6.36
CA LYS A 265 -2.47 -32.63 -5.92
C LYS A 265 -1.32 -32.13 -6.79
N GLY A 266 -1.54 -31.96 -8.09
CA GLY A 266 -0.50 -31.50 -9.02
C GLY A 266 -0.31 -29.98 -8.99
N GLN A 267 -1.40 -29.22 -9.12
CA GLN A 267 -1.35 -27.76 -9.20
C GLN A 267 -0.97 -27.10 -7.87
N VAL A 268 -1.47 -27.59 -6.73
CA VAL A 268 -1.12 -27.01 -5.42
C VAL A 268 0.37 -27.21 -5.13
N GLN A 269 0.97 -28.32 -5.54
CA GLN A 269 2.40 -28.57 -5.33
C GLN A 269 3.26 -27.61 -6.15
N ALA A 270 2.89 -27.35 -7.42
CA ALA A 270 3.61 -26.41 -8.27
C ALA A 270 3.57 -24.96 -7.72
N SER A 271 2.40 -24.48 -7.28
CA SER A 271 2.27 -23.14 -6.70
C SER A 271 2.99 -23.03 -5.35
N LEU A 272 3.04 -24.10 -4.54
CA LEU A 272 3.82 -24.14 -3.30
C LEU A 272 5.33 -24.12 -3.52
N ASP A 273 5.82 -24.73 -4.60
CA ASP A 273 7.24 -24.73 -4.94
C ASP A 273 7.70 -23.34 -5.45
N ILE A 274 6.83 -22.61 -6.16
CA ILE A 274 7.05 -21.20 -6.53
C ILE A 274 7.13 -20.31 -5.27
N LEU A 275 6.21 -20.47 -4.33
CA LEU A 275 6.22 -19.74 -3.06
C LEU A 275 7.48 -20.00 -2.22
N LYS A 276 7.97 -21.25 -2.20
CA LYS A 276 9.25 -21.61 -1.54
C LYS A 276 10.46 -20.99 -2.24
N LYS A 277 10.47 -20.93 -3.58
CA LYS A 277 11.54 -20.30 -4.36
C LYS A 277 11.63 -18.81 -4.05
N LEU A 278 10.49 -18.13 -3.90
CA LEU A 278 10.40 -16.72 -3.54
C LEU A 278 10.86 -16.44 -2.10
N GLN A 279 10.55 -17.33 -1.16
CA GLN A 279 11.06 -17.27 0.22
C GLN A 279 12.60 -17.36 0.27
N GLY A 280 13.22 -18.10 -0.66
CA GLY A 280 14.67 -18.20 -0.79
C GLY A 280 15.36 -16.94 -1.36
N MET A 281 14.60 -16.01 -1.96
CA MET A 281 15.14 -14.78 -2.57
C MET A 281 15.18 -13.59 -1.60
N GLY A 282 14.90 -13.78 -0.32
CA GLY A 282 14.91 -12.69 0.69
C GLY A 282 13.72 -11.72 0.57
N LEU A 283 12.76 -12.00 -0.31
CA LEU A 283 11.47 -11.31 -0.42
C LEU A 283 10.50 -11.85 0.64
N THR A 284 10.74 -11.59 1.93
CA THR A 284 9.74 -11.93 2.94
C THR A 284 9.54 -10.84 3.97
N ASP A 285 8.29 -10.39 4.06
CA ASP A 285 7.52 -10.51 5.30
C ASP A 285 6.34 -11.51 5.22
N ILE A 286 6.10 -12.15 4.07
CA ILE A 286 5.06 -13.18 3.99
C ILE A 286 5.65 -14.56 4.32
N LYS A 287 5.70 -14.93 5.60
CA LYS A 287 5.82 -16.34 6.00
C LYS A 287 4.49 -17.03 5.75
N ILE A 288 4.29 -17.53 4.53
CA ILE A 288 3.23 -18.49 4.26
C ILE A 288 3.63 -19.80 4.93
N ASP A 289 2.92 -20.19 5.99
CA ASP A 289 3.06 -21.52 6.59
C ASP A 289 2.46 -22.56 5.64
N VAL A 290 3.28 -22.97 4.69
CA VAL A 290 2.98 -23.98 3.66
C VAL A 290 2.51 -25.28 4.29
N ASP A 291 3.02 -25.65 5.47
CA ASP A 291 2.62 -26.87 6.15
C ASP A 291 1.24 -26.74 6.79
N SER A 292 0.88 -25.56 7.28
CA SER A 292 -0.48 -25.25 7.73
C SER A 292 -1.49 -25.23 6.56
N LEU A 293 -1.12 -24.68 5.40
CA LEU A 293 -1.97 -24.75 4.20
C LEU A 293 -2.14 -26.19 3.70
N LYS A 294 -1.06 -26.97 3.69
CA LYS A 294 -1.09 -28.40 3.33
C LYS A 294 -1.94 -29.20 4.31
N LYS A 295 -1.81 -28.96 5.62
CA LYS A 295 -2.65 -29.60 6.65
C LYS A 295 -4.12 -29.19 6.53
N ALA A 296 -4.41 -27.91 6.27
CA ALA A 296 -5.78 -27.43 6.07
C ALA A 296 -6.42 -28.08 4.84
N ALA A 297 -5.70 -28.15 3.72
CA ALA A 297 -6.14 -28.83 2.51
C ALA A 297 -6.34 -30.34 2.70
N LEU A 298 -5.46 -31.02 3.44
CA LEU A 298 -5.61 -32.44 3.75
C LEU A 298 -6.78 -32.69 4.72
N LYS A 299 -7.01 -31.78 5.67
CA LYS A 299 -8.10 -31.87 6.65
C LYS A 299 -9.47 -31.62 6.02
N SER A 300 -9.58 -30.69 5.07
CA SER A 300 -10.82 -30.48 4.30
C SER A 300 -11.17 -31.67 3.40
N VAL A 301 -10.15 -32.34 2.84
CA VAL A 301 -10.34 -33.60 2.10
C VAL A 301 -10.83 -34.71 3.02
N ALA A 302 -10.25 -34.85 4.22
CA ALA A 302 -10.64 -35.88 5.18
C ALA A 302 -12.05 -35.67 5.78
N ALA A 303 -12.46 -34.42 6.06
CA ALA A 303 -13.78 -34.10 6.61
C ALA A 303 -14.93 -34.36 5.62
N SER A 304 -14.66 -34.26 4.32
CA SER A 304 -15.63 -34.60 3.26
C SER A 304 -15.86 -36.11 3.14
N ASP A 305 -14.88 -36.94 3.51
CA ASP A 305 -14.99 -38.40 3.45
C ASP A 305 -15.77 -38.95 4.66
N SER A 306 -15.70 -38.31 5.82
CA SER A 306 -16.51 -38.69 6.99
C SER A 306 -18.01 -38.42 6.84
N ASN A 307 -18.41 -37.47 5.97
CA ASN A 307 -19.82 -37.13 5.74
C ASN A 307 -20.52 -38.02 4.70
N LYS A 308 -19.81 -38.98 4.09
CA LYS A 308 -20.39 -39.96 3.13
C LYS A 308 -20.57 -41.37 3.72
N SER A 309 -20.19 -41.57 4.99
CA SER A 309 -20.28 -42.86 5.69
C SER A 309 -21.36 -42.89 6.78
N ASN A 310 -22.23 -41.90 6.81
CA ASN A 310 -23.51 -41.89 7.52
C ASN A 310 -24.65 -41.76 6.51
#